data_AF-A0A521DXM5-F1
#
_entry.id   AF-A0A521DXM5-F1
#
_cell.length_a   1.000
_cell.length_b   1.000
_cell.length_c   1.000
_cell.angle_alpha   90.00
_cell.angle_beta   90.00
_cell.angle_gamma   90.00
#
_symmetry.space_group_name_H-M   'P 1'
#
loop_
_entity.id
_entity.type
_entity.pdbx_description
1 polymer ?
#
loop_
_entity_poly.entity_id
_entity_poly.type
_entity_poly.pdbx_seq_one_letter_code
_entity_poly.pdbx_strand_id
1 'polypeptide(L)'
;MGISVWHESCWDYILVRQAQDNFNQYHQDIMKRQTSAIIREMTADGKRVPLPEPVNIELEFSAIDTGGGFHDPILDFSFRLPVDNAGALEGQEVSVSMLLVDPTDGDNTLRLNYRGRLAIRSGNKLESMGRLKDEQVSRAIVKFIMRSLR
;
A
#
# COMPACT_ATOMS: atom_id res chain seq x y z
N MET A 1 65.02 26.42 31.73
CA MET A 1 64.71 26.38 30.29
C MET A 1 64.52 24.93 29.91
N GLY A 2 63.38 24.57 29.32
CA GLY A 2 63.04 23.21 28.92
C GLY A 2 61.55 22.94 29.07
N ILE A 3 60.76 23.50 28.14
CA ILE A 3 59.32 23.27 27.94
C ILE A 3 59.18 22.25 26.81
N SER A 4 58.47 21.13 27.04
CA SER A 4 57.63 20.41 26.05
C SER A 4 56.87 19.31 26.81
N VAL A 5 55.66 19.54 27.34
CA VAL A 5 54.36 19.64 26.65
C VAL A 5 53.91 18.33 26.00
N TRP A 6 53.12 17.61 26.81
CA TRP A 6 51.82 16.99 26.52
C TRP A 6 51.69 16.03 25.33
N HIS A 7 51.72 14.75 25.71
CA HIS A 7 50.74 13.72 25.37
C HIS A 7 49.36 14.30 25.05
N GLU A 8 48.86 14.16 23.82
CA GLU A 8 47.43 14.11 23.47
C GLU A 8 47.23 14.02 21.95
N SER A 9 46.95 12.83 21.44
CA SER A 9 46.34 12.64 20.10
C SER A 9 45.64 11.27 19.99
N CYS A 10 44.93 10.86 21.05
CA CYS A 10 44.03 9.70 21.00
C CYS A 10 42.54 10.08 21.00
N TRP A 11 42.22 11.38 21.15
CA TRP A 11 40.83 11.85 21.21
C TRP A 11 40.24 12.16 19.82
N ASP A 12 41.06 12.50 18.83
CA ASP A 12 40.56 12.84 17.49
C ASP A 12 40.04 11.64 16.70
N TYR A 13 40.57 10.44 16.96
CA TYR A 13 40.16 9.23 16.23
C TYR A 13 38.80 8.68 16.69
N ILE A 14 38.39 8.96 17.94
CA ILE A 14 37.11 8.51 18.51
C ILE A 14 35.98 9.45 18.08
N LEU A 15 36.24 10.76 18.03
CA LEU A 15 35.26 11.75 17.56
C LEU A 15 34.96 11.63 16.06
N VAL A 16 35.96 11.30 15.23
CA VAL A 16 35.75 11.07 13.79
C VAL A 16 34.95 9.79 13.54
N ARG A 17 35.18 8.71 14.31
CA ARG A 17 34.34 7.50 14.23
C ARG A 17 32.93 7.71 14.78
N GLN A 18 32.75 8.45 15.88
CA GLN A 18 31.40 8.76 16.38
C GLN A 18 30.62 9.69 15.44
N ALA A 19 31.29 10.56 14.68
CA ALA A 19 30.63 11.36 13.63
C ALA A 19 30.27 10.53 12.39
N GLN A 20 31.05 9.48 12.08
CA GLN A 20 30.74 8.53 11.00
C GLN A 20 29.71 7.46 11.40
N ASP A 21 29.64 7.07 12.68
CA ASP A 21 28.61 6.17 13.20
C ASP A 21 27.27 6.90 13.45
N ASN A 22 27.30 8.23 13.67
CA ASN A 22 26.10 9.09 13.63
C ASN A 22 25.65 9.41 12.19
N PHE A 23 26.45 9.02 11.19
CA PHE A 23 26.01 8.81 9.82
C PHE A 23 25.34 7.44 9.68
N ASN A 24 24.64 6.97 10.73
CA ASN A 24 23.47 6.08 10.64
C ASN A 24 22.41 6.80 9.80
N GLN A 25 22.71 6.82 8.51
CA GLN A 25 21.83 6.85 7.38
C GLN A 25 20.60 6.04 7.78
N TYR A 26 19.51 6.74 8.09
CA TYR A 26 18.18 6.15 8.11
C TYR A 26 18.09 5.36 6.80
N HIS A 27 18.17 4.04 6.90
CA HIS A 27 17.90 3.12 5.79
C HIS A 27 16.40 3.25 5.52
N GLN A 28 16.06 4.31 4.80
CA GLN A 28 14.76 4.48 4.17
C GLN A 28 14.71 3.50 3.03
N ASP A 29 14.32 2.27 3.36
CA ASP A 29 14.18 1.23 2.36
C ASP A 29 12.85 1.44 1.65
N ILE A 30 12.94 1.62 0.32
CA ILE A 30 11.74 1.69 -0.52
C ILE A 30 11.12 0.30 -0.52
N MET A 31 10.01 0.17 0.18
CA MET A 31 9.22 -1.04 0.19
C MET A 31 8.25 -0.99 -0.98
N LYS A 32 8.26 -2.03 -1.80
CA LYS A 32 7.27 -2.27 -2.85
C LYS A 32 6.79 -3.71 -2.78
N ARG A 33 5.49 -3.93 -2.70
CA ARG A 33 4.86 -5.24 -2.57
C ARG A 33 3.66 -5.35 -3.51
N GLN A 34 3.57 -6.48 -4.18
CA GLN A 34 2.43 -6.84 -5.01
C GLN A 34 1.76 -8.07 -4.40
N THR A 35 0.45 -8.05 -4.32
CA THR A 35 -0.38 -9.18 -3.85
C THR A 35 -1.73 -9.14 -4.57
N SER A 36 -2.56 -10.14 -4.33
CA SER A 36 -3.93 -10.19 -4.83
C SER A 36 -4.91 -10.52 -3.71
N ALA A 37 -6.15 -10.11 -3.90
CA ALA A 37 -7.25 -10.45 -3.01
C ALA A 37 -8.49 -10.85 -3.82
N ILE A 38 -9.47 -11.42 -3.13
CA ILE A 38 -10.78 -11.72 -3.68
C ILE A 38 -11.75 -10.64 -3.22
N ILE A 39 -12.43 -9.99 -4.16
CA ILE A 39 -13.59 -9.14 -3.88
C ILE A 39 -14.77 -10.07 -3.59
N ARG A 40 -15.16 -10.16 -2.32
CA ARG A 40 -16.28 -10.98 -1.86
C ARG A 40 -17.61 -10.24 -1.93
N GLU A 41 -17.58 -8.94 -1.67
CA GLU A 41 -18.74 -8.07 -1.77
C GLU A 41 -18.34 -6.73 -2.38
N MET A 42 -19.24 -6.15 -3.17
CA MET A 42 -19.06 -4.82 -3.72
C MET A 42 -20.37 -4.04 -3.67
N THR A 43 -20.27 -2.77 -3.28
CA THR A 43 -21.36 -1.80 -3.42
C THR A 43 -20.83 -0.57 -4.15
N ALA A 44 -21.62 -0.01 -5.05
CA ALA A 44 -21.38 1.28 -5.70
C ALA A 44 -22.56 2.21 -5.40
N ASP A 45 -22.27 3.39 -4.85
CA ASP A 45 -23.26 4.38 -4.39
C ASP A 45 -24.37 3.77 -3.50
N GLY A 46 -23.94 2.88 -2.59
CA GLY A 46 -24.85 2.18 -1.67
C GLY A 46 -25.66 1.05 -2.30
N LYS A 47 -25.56 0.83 -3.62
CA LYS A 47 -26.23 -0.28 -4.30
C LYS A 47 -25.29 -1.47 -4.42
N ARG A 48 -25.78 -2.67 -4.12
CA ARG A 48 -25.01 -3.92 -4.27
C ARG A 48 -24.71 -4.17 -5.75
N VAL A 49 -23.46 -4.44 -6.06
CA VAL A 49 -23.00 -4.89 -7.38
C VAL A 49 -22.91 -6.42 -7.32
N PRO A 50 -23.70 -7.17 -8.12
CA PRO A 50 -23.64 -8.63 -8.11
C PRO A 50 -22.32 -9.14 -8.69
N LEU A 51 -21.68 -10.06 -7.96
CA LEU A 51 -20.44 -10.73 -8.35
C LEU A 51 -20.78 -12.21 -8.59
N PRO A 52 -20.89 -12.67 -9.85
CA PRO A 52 -21.37 -14.01 -10.20
C PRO A 52 -20.31 -15.08 -9.97
N GLU A 53 -19.05 -14.67 -9.95
CA GLU A 53 -17.86 -15.46 -9.66
C GLU A 53 -16.94 -14.63 -8.74
N PRO A 54 -16.03 -15.28 -7.99
CA PRO A 54 -15.00 -14.57 -7.25
C PRO A 54 -14.20 -13.64 -8.17
N VAL A 55 -14.19 -12.35 -7.86
CA VAL A 55 -13.44 -11.36 -8.64
C VAL A 55 -12.09 -11.13 -7.96
N ASN A 56 -11.01 -11.33 -8.70
CA ASN A 56 -9.68 -10.99 -8.22
C ASN A 56 -9.45 -9.47 -8.33
N ILE A 57 -8.76 -8.92 -7.34
CA ILE A 57 -8.21 -7.57 -7.35
C ILE A 57 -6.69 -7.68 -7.19
N GLU A 58 -5.95 -6.98 -8.04
CA GLU A 58 -4.51 -6.83 -7.93
C GLU A 58 -4.23 -5.62 -7.04
N LEU A 59 -3.28 -5.78 -6.11
CA LEU A 59 -2.91 -4.77 -5.12
C LEU A 59 -1.40 -4.53 -5.20
N GLU A 60 -1.00 -3.29 -5.36
CA GLU A 60 0.40 -2.85 -5.29
C GLU A 60 0.53 -1.81 -4.17
N PHE A 61 1.27 -2.17 -3.12
CA PHE A 61 1.58 -1.27 -2.02
C PHE A 61 3.03 -0.80 -2.15
N SER A 62 3.25 0.51 -1.98
CA SER A 62 4.59 1.08 -1.86
C SER A 62 4.65 2.11 -0.75
N ALA A 63 5.79 2.18 -0.07
CA ALA A 63 6.04 3.15 0.99
C ALA A 63 7.55 3.24 1.27
N ILE A 64 7.96 4.27 1.99
CA ILE A 64 9.27 4.36 2.60
C ILE A 64 9.18 3.72 3.99
N ASP A 65 9.84 2.59 4.18
CA ASP A 65 9.96 1.97 5.51
C ASP A 65 11.06 2.67 6.30
N THR A 66 10.72 3.12 7.50
CA THR A 66 11.66 3.80 8.41
C THR A 66 12.02 2.96 9.64
N GLY A 67 11.55 1.71 9.71
CA GLY A 67 11.69 0.84 10.88
C GLY A 67 10.74 1.19 12.05
N GLY A 68 10.22 2.42 12.10
CA GLY A 68 9.18 2.87 13.05
C GLY A 68 7.79 3.03 12.43
N GLY A 69 7.68 2.91 11.11
CA GLY A 69 6.43 3.10 10.37
C GLY A 69 6.67 3.32 8.87
N PHE A 70 5.58 3.60 8.16
CA PHE A 70 5.58 3.86 6.72
C PHE A 70 5.40 5.35 6.44
N HIS A 71 6.28 5.91 5.62
CA HIS A 71 6.14 7.24 5.04
C HIS A 71 5.70 7.13 3.58
N ASP A 72 4.94 8.14 3.13
CA ASP A 72 4.38 8.25 1.78
C ASP A 72 3.72 6.94 1.27
N PRO A 73 2.78 6.35 2.04
CA PRO A 73 2.17 5.08 1.65
C PRO A 73 1.26 5.29 0.43
N ILE A 74 1.41 4.42 -0.57
CA ILE A 74 0.60 4.38 -1.78
C ILE A 74 0.06 2.96 -1.93
N LEU A 75 -1.24 2.84 -2.18
CA LEU A 75 -1.88 1.61 -2.62
C LEU A 75 -2.49 1.84 -4.00
N ASP A 76 -1.91 1.20 -5.01
CA ASP A 76 -2.50 1.03 -6.33
C ASP A 76 -3.28 -0.27 -6.38
N PHE A 77 -4.40 -0.27 -7.09
CA PHE A 77 -5.19 -1.47 -7.29
C PHE A 77 -5.95 -1.47 -8.62
N SER A 78 -6.19 -2.67 -9.13
CA SER A 78 -6.95 -2.87 -10.35
C SER A 78 -7.83 -4.12 -10.26
N PHE A 79 -9.01 -4.07 -10.87
CA PHE A 79 -9.91 -5.21 -10.96
C PHE A 79 -10.76 -5.16 -12.21
N ARG A 80 -11.36 -6.30 -12.56
CA ARG A 80 -12.23 -6.43 -13.74
C ARG A 80 -13.56 -7.06 -13.34
N LEU A 81 -14.66 -6.42 -13.72
CA LEU A 81 -16.01 -6.89 -13.49
C LEU A 81 -16.68 -7.34 -14.80
N PRO A 82 -17.54 -8.36 -14.79
CA PRO A 82 -18.43 -8.65 -15.92
C PRO A 82 -19.39 -7.47 -16.18
N VAL A 83 -19.53 -7.06 -17.45
CA VAL A 83 -20.34 -5.88 -17.86
C VAL A 83 -21.82 -6.01 -17.48
N ASP A 84 -22.38 -7.22 -17.54
CA ASP A 84 -23.81 -7.47 -17.26
C ASP A 84 -24.25 -7.01 -15.86
N ASN A 85 -23.28 -6.85 -14.93
CA ASN A 85 -23.54 -6.50 -13.53
C ASN A 85 -23.15 -5.06 -13.17
N ALA A 86 -22.44 -4.34 -14.05
CA ALA A 86 -21.87 -3.02 -13.78
C ALA A 86 -22.10 -1.99 -14.89
N GLY A 87 -22.79 -2.34 -15.98
CA GLY A 87 -22.99 -1.45 -17.14
C GLY A 87 -23.68 -0.12 -16.82
N ALA A 88 -24.50 -0.06 -15.77
CA ALA A 88 -25.12 1.20 -15.31
C ALA A 88 -24.14 2.18 -14.63
N LEU A 89 -22.95 1.70 -14.25
CA LEU A 89 -21.92 2.46 -13.53
C LEU A 89 -20.79 2.97 -14.45
N GLU A 90 -20.81 2.60 -15.73
CA GLU A 90 -19.76 2.94 -16.68
C GLU A 90 -19.62 4.47 -16.85
N GLY A 91 -18.39 4.97 -16.71
CA GLY A 91 -18.06 6.38 -16.97
C GLY A 91 -18.49 7.34 -15.85
N GLN A 92 -19.22 6.87 -14.85
CA GLN A 92 -19.64 7.67 -13.69
C GLN A 92 -18.58 7.61 -12.59
N GLU A 93 -18.41 8.74 -11.89
CA GLU A 93 -17.68 8.76 -10.64
C GLU A 93 -18.61 8.25 -9.55
N VAL A 94 -18.22 7.14 -8.91
CA VAL A 94 -19.05 6.45 -7.93
C VAL A 94 -18.23 6.17 -6.67
N SER A 95 -18.93 6.06 -5.54
CA SER A 95 -18.35 5.63 -4.28
C SER A 95 -18.45 4.10 -4.19
N VAL A 96 -17.31 3.43 -4.23
CA VAL A 96 -17.16 1.98 -4.19
C VAL A 96 -16.73 1.53 -2.80
N SER A 97 -17.43 0.54 -2.24
CA SER A 97 -17.00 -0.21 -1.06
C SER A 97 -16.83 -1.67 -1.44
N MET A 98 -15.65 -2.23 -1.19
CA MET A 98 -15.32 -3.63 -1.47
C MET A 98 -14.94 -4.35 -0.18
N LEU A 99 -15.46 -5.56 0.02
CA LEU A 99 -14.94 -6.48 1.02
C LEU A 99 -13.90 -7.37 0.35
N LEU A 100 -12.63 -7.15 0.68
CA LEU A 100 -11.50 -7.93 0.24
C LEU A 100 -11.22 -9.06 1.23
N VAL A 101 -10.88 -10.22 0.68
CA VAL A 101 -10.47 -11.40 1.43
C VAL A 101 -9.16 -11.90 0.85
N ASP A 102 -8.21 -12.21 1.71
CA ASP A 102 -6.97 -12.87 1.30
C ASP A 102 -7.26 -14.29 0.79
N PRO A 103 -6.78 -14.67 -0.41
CA PRO A 103 -7.04 -15.99 -0.96
C PRO A 103 -6.42 -17.14 -0.15
N THR A 104 -5.39 -16.89 0.66
CA THR A 104 -4.70 -17.92 1.46
C THR A 104 -5.12 -17.93 2.94
N ASP A 105 -5.65 -16.81 3.43
CA ASP A 105 -6.13 -16.63 4.82
C ASP A 105 -7.54 -16.01 4.83
N GLY A 106 -8.57 -16.86 4.85
CA GLY A 106 -9.97 -16.40 4.81
C GLY A 106 -10.40 -15.48 5.97
N ASP A 107 -9.63 -15.43 7.06
CA ASP A 107 -9.85 -14.54 8.20
C ASP A 107 -9.17 -13.18 8.02
N ASN A 108 -8.20 -13.07 7.11
CA ASN A 108 -7.60 -11.81 6.72
C ASN A 108 -8.53 -11.08 5.74
N THR A 109 -9.28 -10.11 6.26
CA THR A 109 -10.28 -9.35 5.50
C THR A 109 -10.07 -7.84 5.62
N LEU A 110 -10.50 -7.10 4.60
CA LEU A 110 -10.39 -5.65 4.54
C LEU A 110 -11.59 -5.05 3.83
N ARG A 111 -12.26 -4.07 4.45
CA ARG A 111 -13.24 -3.24 3.74
C ARG A 111 -12.53 -2.02 3.16
N LEU A 112 -12.38 -2.00 1.83
CA LEU A 112 -11.76 -0.91 1.09
C LEU A 112 -12.84 0.04 0.56
N ASN A 113 -12.73 1.32 0.89
CA ASN A 113 -13.60 2.37 0.34
C ASN A 113 -12.79 3.24 -0.62
N TYR A 114 -13.33 3.46 -1.80
CA TYR A 114 -12.70 4.23 -2.87
C TYR A 114 -13.76 5.05 -3.58
N ARG A 115 -13.43 6.28 -3.94
CA ARG A 115 -14.25 7.10 -4.82
C ARG A 115 -13.49 7.33 -6.11
N GLY A 116 -14.09 6.96 -7.23
CA GLY A 116 -13.50 7.20 -8.53
C GLY A 116 -14.35 6.66 -9.65
N ARG A 117 -13.80 6.76 -10.86
CA ARG A 117 -14.50 6.36 -12.07
C ARG A 117 -14.31 4.87 -12.33
N LEU A 118 -15.41 4.14 -12.47
CA LEU A 118 -15.41 2.79 -13.02
C LEU A 118 -15.30 2.94 -14.55
N ALA A 119 -14.20 2.49 -15.17
CA ALA A 119 -13.82 2.97 -16.50
C ALA A 119 -13.23 1.91 -17.44
N ILE A 120 -13.74 1.97 -18.67
CA ILE A 120 -13.29 1.34 -19.92
C ILE A 120 -13.78 -0.10 -20.08
N ARG A 121 -14.82 -0.22 -20.91
CA ARG A 121 -15.24 -1.47 -21.53
C ARG A 121 -14.14 -1.99 -22.44
N SER A 122 -13.54 -3.11 -22.08
CA SER A 122 -12.71 -3.92 -22.98
C SER A 122 -13.46 -5.23 -23.24
N GLY A 123 -14.22 -5.26 -24.35
CA GLY A 123 -15.14 -6.35 -24.65
C GLY A 123 -16.32 -6.45 -23.66
N ASN A 124 -16.43 -7.58 -22.97
CA ASN A 124 -17.51 -7.87 -22.00
C ASN A 124 -17.08 -7.65 -20.53
N LYS A 125 -15.97 -6.95 -20.29
CA LYS A 125 -15.49 -6.63 -18.94
C LYS A 125 -15.33 -5.12 -18.74
N LEU A 126 -15.70 -4.65 -17.56
CA LEU A 126 -15.43 -3.32 -17.06
C LEU A 126 -14.15 -3.39 -16.22
N GLU A 127 -13.14 -2.62 -16.63
CA GLU A 127 -11.91 -2.48 -15.86
C GLU A 127 -12.03 -1.29 -14.88
N SER A 128 -11.34 -1.36 -13.76
CA SER A 128 -11.21 -0.22 -12.87
C SER A 128 -9.82 -0.21 -12.27
N MET A 129 -9.28 0.99 -12.15
CA MET A 129 -8.02 1.27 -11.48
C MET A 129 -8.27 2.32 -10.41
N GLY A 130 -7.62 2.16 -9.28
CA GLY A 130 -7.67 3.13 -8.20
C GLY A 130 -6.32 3.28 -7.52
N ARG A 131 -6.13 4.45 -6.91
CA ARG A 131 -4.95 4.80 -6.13
C ARG A 131 -5.39 5.46 -4.83
N LEU A 132 -4.90 4.96 -3.71
CA LEU A 132 -4.96 5.62 -2.41
C LEU A 132 -3.56 6.07 -2.03
N LYS A 133 -3.45 7.23 -1.38
CA LYS A 133 -2.19 7.76 -0.87
C LYS A 133 -2.34 8.36 0.52
N ASP A 134 -1.23 8.43 1.25
CA ASP A 134 -1.11 9.13 2.52
C ASP A 134 -2.22 8.71 3.51
N GLU A 135 -3.02 9.65 3.99
CA GLU A 135 -4.09 9.42 4.97
C GLU A 135 -5.20 8.47 4.47
N GLN A 136 -5.33 8.28 3.15
CA GLN A 136 -6.27 7.32 2.57
C GLN A 136 -5.80 5.87 2.79
N VAL A 137 -4.50 5.66 2.99
CA VAL A 137 -3.91 4.36 3.29
C VAL A 137 -3.91 4.13 4.79
N SER A 138 -5.04 3.61 5.29
CA SER A 138 -5.21 3.33 6.72
C SER A 138 -4.28 2.21 7.23
N ARG A 139 -4.07 2.18 8.56
CA ARG A 139 -3.37 1.06 9.22
C ARG A 139 -3.99 -0.31 8.95
N ALA A 140 -5.31 -0.37 8.72
CA ALA A 140 -5.98 -1.62 8.38
C ALA A 140 -5.58 -2.13 6.99
N ILE A 141 -5.40 -1.22 6.02
CA ILE A 141 -4.89 -1.55 4.69
C ILE A 141 -3.47 -2.10 4.79
N VAL A 142 -2.59 -1.40 5.50
CA VAL A 142 -1.20 -1.85 5.71
C VAL A 142 -1.16 -3.22 6.39
N LYS A 143 -1.95 -3.41 7.45
CA LYS A 143 -2.02 -4.70 8.17
C LYS A 143 -2.50 -5.84 7.26
N PHE A 144 -3.52 -5.60 6.43
CA PHE A 144 -4.03 -6.56 5.48
C PHE A 144 -2.92 -6.99 4.50
N ILE A 145 -2.27 -6.03 3.84
CA ILE A 145 -1.18 -6.28 2.89
C ILE A 145 -0.03 -7.05 3.55
N MET A 146 0.41 -6.63 4.73
CA MET A 146 1.53 -7.27 5.43
C MET A 146 1.22 -8.71 5.90
N ARG A 147 -0.05 -9.03 6.12
CA ARG A 147 -0.48 -10.41 6.42
C ARG A 147 -0.54 -11.26 5.15
N SER A 148 -0.96 -10.69 4.02
CA SER A 148 -1.05 -11.38 2.72
C SER A 148 0.29 -11.71 2.06
N LEU A 149 1.40 -11.35 2.70
CA LEU A 149 2.76 -11.64 2.23
C LEU A 149 3.44 -12.77 3.02
N ARG A 150 2.77 -13.31 4.04
CA ARG A 150 3.29 -14.40 4.88
C ARG A 150 2.87 -15.75 4.34
#